data_AF-A0A6J8B9J8-F1
#
_entry.id   AF-A0A6J8B9J8-F1
#
_cell.length_a   1.000
_cell.length_b   1.000
_cell.length_c   1.000
_cell.angle_alpha   90.00
_cell.angle_beta   90.00
_cell.angle_gamma   90.00
#
_symmetry.space_group_name_H-M   'P 1'
#
loop_
_entity.id
_entity.type
_entity.pdbx_description
1 polymer ?
#
loop_
_entity_poly.entity_id
_entity_poly.type
_entity_poly.pdbx_seq_one_letter_code
_entity_poly.pdbx_strand_id
1 'polypeptide(L)'
;MALNKITYTEIEKLKLVVEEKQTRIEKPLETVATEKPIDCTDIEVNQGSGIYNIYPIGTDSFKVYCDMETKNTEGAWTVFQHRETGEEDFNRGWIEYEYGFGDIRKEFWLGNGLESTNNEPFTTKDKDNMFHSHTNCAIKEEGAWWFVKEDCTNANLNRKYFREKSSNYGGIYWYHQRDSFLMTIKKTTMMIRRIL
;
A
#
# COMPACT_ATOMS: atom_id res chain seq x y z
N MET A 1 -39.59 -53.46 -43.46
CA MET A 1 -39.05 -52.35 -42.65
C MET A 1 -37.97 -51.66 -43.47
N ALA A 2 -38.16 -50.42 -43.89
CA ALA A 2 -37.12 -49.66 -44.57
C ALA A 2 -36.29 -48.92 -43.52
N LEU A 3 -35.01 -49.27 -43.39
CA LEU A 3 -34.06 -48.51 -42.58
C LEU A 3 -33.70 -47.23 -43.35
N ASN A 4 -34.02 -46.06 -42.79
CA ASN A 4 -33.56 -44.77 -43.28
C ASN A 4 -32.01 -44.76 -43.21
N LYS A 5 -31.36 -44.86 -44.37
CA LYS A 5 -29.91 -44.68 -44.46
C LYS A 5 -29.61 -43.18 -44.52
N ILE A 6 -29.04 -42.67 -43.44
CA ILE A 6 -28.47 -41.32 -43.42
C ILE A 6 -27.31 -41.30 -44.44
N THR A 7 -27.36 -40.36 -45.36
CA THR A 7 -26.34 -40.18 -46.39
C THR A 7 -25.12 -39.44 -45.81
N TYR A 8 -23.95 -39.70 -46.38
CA TYR A 8 -22.70 -39.06 -45.94
C TYR A 8 -22.79 -37.53 -45.98
N THR A 9 -23.51 -36.97 -46.95
CA THR A 9 -23.75 -35.53 -47.10
C THR A 9 -24.59 -34.94 -45.96
N GLU A 10 -25.52 -35.70 -45.40
CA GLU A 10 -26.31 -35.26 -44.22
C GLU A 10 -25.44 -35.23 -42.95
N ILE A 11 -24.48 -36.15 -42.84
CA ILE A 11 -23.51 -36.16 -41.74
C ILE A 11 -22.59 -34.94 -41.82
N GLU A 12 -22.09 -34.58 -43.00
CA GLU A 12 -21.25 -33.39 -43.17
C GLU A 12 -21.99 -32.09 -42.85
N LYS A 13 -23.26 -31.97 -43.27
CA LYS A 13 -24.10 -30.81 -42.92
C LYS A 13 -24.32 -30.70 -41.41
N LEU A 14 -24.54 -31.82 -40.72
CA LEU A 14 -24.70 -31.82 -39.26
C LEU A 14 -23.39 -31.46 -38.55
N LYS A 15 -22.24 -31.89 -39.05
CA LYS A 15 -20.92 -31.48 -38.50
C LYS A 15 -20.72 -29.97 -38.59
N LEU A 16 -21.03 -29.36 -39.74
CA LEU A 16 -20.91 -27.91 -39.92
C LEU A 16 -21.83 -27.13 -38.97
N VAL A 17 -23.06 -27.60 -38.76
CA VAL A 17 -24.00 -26.97 -37.81
C VAL A 17 -23.53 -27.14 -36.36
N VAL A 18 -22.93 -28.28 -36.02
CA VAL A 18 -22.34 -28.51 -34.69
C VAL A 18 -21.14 -27.59 -34.48
N GLU A 19 -20.24 -27.45 -35.45
CA GLU A 19 -19.09 -26.53 -35.40
C GLU A 19 -19.53 -25.05 -35.31
N GLU A 20 -20.56 -24.63 -36.07
CA GLU A 20 -21.12 -23.27 -35.98
C GLU A 20 -21.80 -23.02 -34.61
N LYS A 21 -22.46 -24.02 -34.04
CA LYS A 21 -23.08 -23.89 -32.70
C LYS A 21 -22.06 -23.94 -31.58
N GLN A 22 -20.99 -24.73 -31.74
CA GLN A 22 -19.90 -24.83 -30.79
C GLN A 22 -19.11 -23.52 -30.73
N THR A 23 -18.86 -22.88 -31.87
CA THR A 23 -18.25 -21.53 -31.93
C THR A 23 -19.12 -20.42 -31.32
N ARG A 24 -20.45 -20.57 -31.27
CA ARG A 24 -21.34 -19.64 -30.52
C ARG A 24 -21.31 -19.85 -29.01
N ILE A 25 -21.05 -21.07 -28.55
CA ILE A 25 -20.94 -21.42 -27.12
C ILE A 25 -19.52 -21.12 -26.59
N GLU A 26 -18.50 -21.20 -27.46
CA GLU A 26 -17.10 -20.86 -27.20
C GLU A 26 -16.76 -19.39 -27.50
N LYS A 27 -17.73 -18.53 -27.84
CA LYS A 27 -17.46 -17.09 -27.80
C LYS A 27 -17.11 -16.77 -26.33
N PRO A 28 -15.89 -16.32 -26.01
CA PRO A 28 -15.54 -15.97 -24.64
C PRO A 28 -16.58 -14.99 -24.15
N LEU A 29 -16.96 -15.12 -22.88
CA LEU A 29 -17.77 -14.13 -22.20
C LEU A 29 -17.03 -12.78 -22.32
N GLU A 30 -17.33 -11.99 -23.36
CA GLU A 30 -16.92 -10.58 -23.47
C GLU A 30 -17.77 -9.78 -22.48
N THR A 31 -17.53 -10.06 -21.21
CA THR A 31 -17.83 -9.18 -20.10
C THR A 31 -16.57 -9.09 -19.26
N VAL A 32 -15.47 -8.62 -19.86
CA VAL A 32 -14.40 -8.01 -19.06
C VAL A 32 -14.91 -6.63 -18.66
N ALA A 33 -15.85 -6.60 -17.71
CA ALA A 33 -15.91 -5.46 -16.83
C ALA A 33 -14.54 -5.47 -16.16
N THR A 34 -13.66 -4.54 -16.54
CA THR A 34 -12.33 -4.42 -15.95
C THR A 34 -12.53 -4.34 -14.43
N GLU A 35 -12.22 -5.41 -13.72
CA GLU A 35 -12.30 -5.43 -12.27
C GLU A 35 -11.46 -4.26 -11.78
N LYS A 36 -12.04 -3.46 -10.89
CA LYS A 36 -11.36 -2.27 -10.41
C LYS A 36 -10.12 -2.70 -9.60
N PRO A 37 -8.98 -2.00 -9.71
CA PRO A 37 -7.75 -2.43 -9.05
C PRO A 37 -7.91 -2.40 -7.53
N ILE A 38 -7.67 -3.53 -6.86
CA ILE A 38 -7.78 -3.64 -5.40
C ILE A 38 -6.63 -2.88 -4.73
N ASP A 39 -5.45 -2.97 -5.32
CA ASP A 39 -4.24 -2.24 -4.94
C ASP A 39 -3.35 -2.01 -6.18
N CYS A 40 -2.12 -1.51 -5.96
CA CYS A 40 -1.19 -1.23 -7.06
C CYS A 40 -0.74 -2.46 -7.86
N THR A 41 -0.94 -3.71 -7.39
CA THR A 41 -0.57 -4.91 -8.15
C THR A 41 -1.55 -5.27 -9.26
N ASP A 42 -2.76 -4.73 -9.23
CA ASP A 42 -3.74 -4.92 -10.31
C ASP A 42 -3.64 -3.86 -11.41
N ILE A 43 -2.75 -2.88 -11.23
CA ILE A 43 -2.55 -1.78 -12.19
C ILE A 43 -1.50 -2.20 -13.21
N GLU A 44 -1.78 -1.95 -14.49
CA GLU A 44 -0.84 -2.27 -15.56
C GLU A 44 0.47 -1.49 -15.42
N VAL A 45 1.61 -2.20 -15.45
CA VAL A 45 2.95 -1.64 -15.29
C VAL A 45 3.28 -0.58 -16.36
N ASN A 46 2.68 -0.69 -17.55
CA ASN A 46 2.87 0.26 -18.66
C ASN A 46 2.39 1.69 -18.35
N GLN A 47 1.60 1.88 -17.29
CA GLN A 47 1.09 3.21 -16.89
C GLN A 47 2.14 4.02 -16.10
N GLY A 48 3.20 3.38 -15.60
CA GLY A 48 4.28 4.04 -14.85
C GLY A 48 3.88 4.45 -13.43
N SER A 49 4.82 5.03 -12.68
CA SER A 49 4.55 5.46 -11.30
C SER A 49 3.60 6.65 -11.25
N GLY A 50 2.71 6.69 -10.27
CA GLY A 50 1.71 7.76 -10.20
C GLY A 50 0.64 7.57 -9.14
N ILE A 51 -0.35 8.46 -9.15
CA ILE A 51 -1.47 8.42 -8.22
C ILE A 51 -2.66 7.73 -8.89
N TYR A 52 -3.15 6.68 -8.24
CA TYR A 52 -4.25 5.86 -8.74
C TYR A 52 -5.34 5.72 -7.69
N ASN A 53 -6.59 5.54 -8.16
CA ASN A 53 -7.68 5.11 -7.29
C ASN A 53 -7.62 3.59 -7.17
N ILE A 54 -7.62 3.09 -5.94
CA ILE A 54 -7.73 1.66 -5.64
C ILE A 54 -9.03 1.37 -4.89
N TYR A 55 -9.43 0.10 -4.89
CA TYR A 55 -10.71 -0.37 -4.36
C TYR A 55 -10.52 -1.59 -3.46
N PRO A 56 -9.88 -1.45 -2.28
CA PRO A 56 -9.74 -2.54 -1.34
C PRO A 56 -11.08 -3.14 -0.95
N ILE A 57 -11.10 -4.46 -0.71
CA ILE A 57 -12.31 -5.17 -0.36
C ILE A 57 -12.82 -4.67 1.00
N GLY A 58 -14.08 -4.27 1.06
CA GLY A 58 -14.72 -3.85 2.31
C GLY A 58 -14.48 -2.39 2.68
N THR A 59 -13.85 -1.58 1.82
CA THR A 59 -13.68 -0.14 2.03
C THR A 59 -14.24 0.66 0.86
N ASP A 60 -14.42 1.97 1.08
CA ASP A 60 -14.56 2.90 -0.03
C ASP A 60 -13.25 3.01 -0.82
N SER A 61 -13.34 3.51 -2.05
CA SER A 61 -12.16 3.75 -2.88
C SER A 61 -11.38 4.97 -2.41
N PHE A 62 -10.05 4.91 -2.49
CA PHE A 62 -9.19 6.04 -2.18
C PHE A 62 -7.95 6.09 -3.08
N LYS A 63 -7.24 7.22 -3.02
CA LYS A 63 -6.05 7.47 -3.81
C LYS A 63 -4.80 6.97 -3.11
N VAL A 64 -3.95 6.27 -3.86
CA VAL A 64 -2.62 5.84 -3.43
C VAL A 64 -1.57 6.28 -4.43
N TYR A 65 -0.33 6.45 -3.99
CA TYR A 65 0.81 6.53 -4.90
C TYR A 65 1.31 5.11 -5.16
N CYS A 66 1.29 4.71 -6.44
CA CYS A 66 1.86 3.46 -6.90
C CYS A 66 3.26 3.70 -7.46
N ASP A 67 4.25 3.05 -6.86
CA ASP A 67 5.61 2.98 -7.40
C ASP A 67 5.73 1.75 -8.30
N MET A 68 5.78 2.02 -9.61
CA MET A 68 5.87 1.02 -10.67
C MET A 68 7.30 0.84 -11.19
N GLU A 69 8.24 1.66 -10.73
CA GLU A 69 9.55 1.84 -11.37
C GLU A 69 10.73 1.49 -10.47
N THR A 70 10.51 1.28 -9.16
CA THR A 70 11.58 0.88 -8.24
C THR A 70 12.29 -0.38 -8.74
N LYS A 71 13.52 -0.16 -9.21
CA LYS A 71 14.36 -1.12 -9.93
C LYS A 71 14.63 -2.35 -9.06
N ASN A 72 14.59 -3.52 -9.71
CA ASN A 72 14.78 -4.88 -9.15
C ASN A 72 13.52 -5.54 -8.57
N THR A 73 12.34 -4.97 -8.80
CA THR A 73 11.05 -5.62 -8.54
C THR A 73 10.18 -5.48 -9.79
N GLU A 74 9.12 -6.27 -9.94
CA GLU A 74 8.11 -6.11 -11.00
C GLU A 74 7.30 -4.79 -10.87
N GLY A 75 7.71 -3.87 -9.98
CA GLY A 75 6.99 -2.65 -9.65
C GLY A 75 5.78 -2.93 -8.75
N ALA A 76 4.71 -2.14 -8.93
CA ALA A 76 3.40 -2.35 -8.31
C ALA A 76 3.36 -2.19 -6.77
N TRP A 77 4.18 -1.31 -6.21
CA TRP A 77 4.19 -1.02 -4.79
C TRP A 77 3.18 0.05 -4.40
N THR A 78 2.37 -0.23 -3.38
CA THR A 78 1.50 0.78 -2.75
C THR A 78 2.30 1.51 -1.69
N VAL A 79 2.56 2.81 -1.90
CA VAL A 79 3.28 3.65 -0.94
C VAL A 79 2.32 4.15 0.13
N PHE A 80 2.65 3.93 1.40
CA PHE A 80 1.83 4.40 2.52
C PHE A 80 2.55 5.40 3.44
N GLN A 81 3.85 5.59 3.27
CA GLN A 81 4.61 6.64 3.93
C GLN A 81 5.69 7.18 2.98
N HIS A 82 5.85 8.50 2.95
CA HIS A 82 6.95 9.14 2.25
C HIS A 82 7.49 10.36 3.01
N ARG A 83 8.82 10.47 3.13
CA ARG A 83 9.56 11.60 3.70
C ARG A 83 10.76 11.94 2.82
N GLU A 84 11.07 13.21 2.63
CA GLU A 84 12.20 13.69 1.84
C GLU A 84 12.72 15.08 2.25
N THR A 85 11.83 16.03 2.54
CA THR A 85 12.18 17.46 2.67
C THR A 85 11.94 18.02 4.08
N GLY A 86 11.12 17.35 4.88
CA GLY A 86 10.64 17.86 6.18
C GLY A 86 9.72 19.07 6.04
N GLU A 87 8.98 19.18 4.94
CA GLU A 87 7.92 20.20 4.76
C GLU A 87 6.64 19.81 5.52
N GLU A 88 6.37 18.51 5.65
CA GLU A 88 5.21 18.00 6.36
C GLU A 88 5.57 17.66 7.81
N ASP A 89 4.73 18.10 8.75
CA ASP A 89 4.88 17.77 10.16
C ASP A 89 4.32 16.37 10.44
N PHE A 90 5.15 15.50 10.99
CA PHE A 90 4.76 14.14 11.41
C PHE A 90 4.56 14.03 12.92
N ASN A 91 4.76 15.10 13.70
CA ASN A 91 4.43 15.12 15.12
C ASN A 91 2.91 15.37 15.34
N ARG A 92 2.09 14.46 14.80
CA ARG A 92 0.62 14.58 14.73
C ARG A 92 -0.10 13.75 15.81
N GLY A 93 -1.38 14.07 16.03
CA GLY A 93 -2.23 13.33 16.97
C GLY A 93 -2.82 12.06 16.37
N TRP A 94 -3.50 11.25 17.19
CA TRP A 94 -4.10 9.97 16.78
C TRP A 94 -5.03 10.10 15.59
N ILE A 95 -5.95 11.07 15.63
CA ILE A 95 -6.99 11.23 14.60
C ILE A 95 -6.38 11.52 13.21
N GLU A 96 -5.28 12.28 13.17
CA GLU A 96 -4.56 12.57 11.93
C GLU A 96 -3.85 11.31 11.41
N TYR A 97 -3.23 10.52 12.29
CA TYR A 97 -2.62 9.24 11.90
C TYR A 97 -3.65 8.17 11.49
N GLU A 98 -4.86 8.24 12.04
CA GLU A 98 -5.96 7.34 11.70
C GLU A 98 -6.46 7.60 10.27
N TYR A 99 -6.74 8.87 9.93
CA TYR A 99 -7.24 9.26 8.61
C TYR A 99 -6.16 9.52 7.55
N GLY A 100 -4.91 9.71 7.96
CA GLY A 100 -3.83 10.11 7.09
C GLY A 100 -3.69 11.64 6.97
N PHE A 101 -2.51 12.07 6.53
CA PHE A 101 -2.15 13.47 6.38
C PHE A 101 -1.02 13.67 5.36
N GLY A 102 -0.82 14.93 4.96
CA GLY A 102 0.19 15.33 3.99
C GLY A 102 -0.31 15.35 2.53
N ASP A 103 0.63 15.54 1.60
CA ASP A 103 0.35 15.51 0.16
C ASP A 103 0.94 14.23 -0.42
N ILE A 104 0.09 13.41 -1.03
CA ILE A 104 0.47 12.14 -1.66
C ILE A 104 1.52 12.29 -2.79
N ARG A 105 1.70 13.51 -3.31
CA ARG A 105 2.77 13.85 -4.28
C ARG A 105 4.11 14.22 -3.62
N LYS A 106 4.09 14.45 -2.31
CA LYS A 106 5.21 14.89 -1.49
C LYS A 106 5.33 13.97 -0.28
N GLU A 107 5.36 14.52 0.93
CA GLU A 107 5.43 13.78 2.18
C GLU A 107 4.02 13.51 2.71
N PHE A 108 3.75 12.27 3.09
CA PHE A 108 2.45 11.86 3.60
C PHE A 108 2.52 10.61 4.46
N TRP A 109 1.48 10.42 5.25
CA TRP A 109 1.09 9.16 5.87
C TRP A 109 -0.30 8.81 5.35
N LEU A 110 -0.46 7.62 4.77
CA LEU A 110 -1.72 7.23 4.11
C LEU A 110 -2.89 7.10 5.09
N GLY A 111 -2.61 6.85 6.36
CA GLY A 111 -3.61 6.58 7.38
C GLY A 111 -3.52 5.15 7.87
N ASN A 112 -3.79 4.96 9.16
CA ASN A 112 -3.79 3.62 9.76
C ASN A 112 -5.07 2.85 9.43
N GLY A 113 -6.18 3.53 9.13
CA GLY A 113 -7.49 2.89 8.91
C GLY A 113 -8.02 2.14 10.15
N LEU A 114 -7.50 2.47 11.33
CA LEU A 114 -7.80 1.78 12.58
C LEU A 114 -9.01 2.44 13.25
N GLU A 115 -10.22 2.16 12.76
CA GLU A 115 -11.41 2.42 13.57
C GLU A 115 -11.36 1.51 14.81
N SER A 116 -10.84 2.03 15.93
CA SER A 116 -10.99 1.47 17.27
C SER A 116 -10.50 0.02 17.51
N THR A 117 -9.39 -0.43 16.91
CA THR A 117 -8.78 -1.71 17.29
C THR A 117 -8.01 -1.55 18.62
N ASN A 118 -8.60 -2.09 19.71
CA ASN A 118 -8.07 -2.07 21.08
C ASN A 118 -6.76 -2.86 21.30
N ASN A 119 -6.01 -3.17 20.25
CA ASN A 119 -4.85 -4.07 20.31
C ASN A 119 -3.62 -3.56 19.54
N GLU A 120 -3.64 -2.31 19.07
CA GLU A 120 -2.54 -1.76 18.25
C GLU A 120 -1.52 -1.01 19.12
N PRO A 121 -0.23 -1.41 19.12
CA PRO A 121 0.81 -0.73 19.90
C PRO A 121 1.26 0.61 19.28
N PHE A 122 0.67 1.02 18.15
CA PHE A 122 0.96 2.32 17.54
C PHE A 122 0.61 3.43 18.52
N THR A 123 1.53 4.34 18.75
CA THR A 123 1.40 5.34 19.82
C THR A 123 1.68 6.73 19.27
N THR A 124 0.87 7.69 19.69
CA THR A 124 0.92 9.11 19.30
C THR A 124 1.01 9.98 20.55
N LYS A 125 1.29 11.27 20.37
CA LYS A 125 1.49 12.20 21.50
C LYS A 125 0.27 12.32 22.42
N ASP A 126 -0.93 12.06 21.90
CA ASP A 126 -2.23 12.17 22.57
C ASP A 126 -2.93 10.82 22.79
N LYS A 127 -2.39 9.71 22.27
CA LYS A 127 -2.86 8.35 22.57
C LYS A 127 -1.67 7.42 22.85
N ASP A 128 -1.42 7.18 24.13
CA ASP A 128 -0.40 6.26 24.63
C ASP A 128 -0.98 4.85 24.76
N ASN A 129 -0.62 3.98 23.81
CA ASN A 129 -1.04 2.57 23.83
C ASN A 129 0.00 1.67 24.52
N MET A 130 1.01 2.26 25.20
CA MET A 130 2.05 1.52 25.91
C MET A 130 1.79 1.47 27.41
N PHE A 131 1.31 0.32 27.90
CA PHE A 131 0.93 0.13 29.31
C PHE A 131 2.11 0.11 30.32
N HIS A 132 3.36 0.15 29.87
CA HIS A 132 4.54 -0.14 30.71
C HIS A 132 5.69 0.88 30.64
N SER A 133 5.49 2.03 29.97
CA SER A 133 6.47 3.11 30.00
C SER A 133 6.05 4.15 31.03
N HIS A 134 7.00 4.67 31.80
CA HIS A 134 6.75 5.82 32.68
C HIS A 134 6.61 7.15 31.89
N THR A 135 6.90 7.14 30.58
CA THR A 135 6.87 8.32 29.70
C THR A 135 6.28 7.94 28.34
N ASN A 136 5.37 8.76 27.79
CA ASN A 136 4.87 8.56 26.43
C ASN A 136 6.01 8.73 25.41
N CYS A 137 6.37 7.63 24.75
CA CYS A 137 7.45 7.58 23.76
C CYS A 137 7.22 8.50 22.56
N ALA A 138 5.96 8.70 22.14
CA ALA A 138 5.65 9.61 21.02
C ALA A 138 6.03 11.07 21.33
N ILE A 139 5.87 11.49 22.59
CA ILE A 139 6.26 12.83 23.02
C ILE A 139 7.79 12.97 22.99
N LYS A 140 8.50 11.98 23.56
CA LYS A 140 9.97 11.97 23.59
C LYS A 140 10.57 11.95 22.18
N GLU A 141 9.98 11.17 21.29
CA GLU A 141 10.48 10.97 19.93
C GLU A 141 9.97 12.03 18.94
N GLU A 142 9.08 12.95 19.32
CA GLU A 142 8.47 13.95 18.43
C GLU A 142 7.95 13.33 17.11
N GLY A 143 7.14 12.28 17.24
CA GLY A 143 6.55 11.53 16.12
C GLY A 143 5.65 10.40 16.62
N ALA A 144 5.22 9.51 15.72
CA ALA A 144 4.40 8.36 16.08
C ALA A 144 4.92 7.06 15.47
N TRP A 145 4.88 5.98 16.24
CA TRP A 145 5.44 4.70 15.83
C TRP A 145 4.85 3.54 16.62
N TRP A 146 5.14 2.31 16.18
CA TRP A 146 5.02 1.11 17.00
C TRP A 146 6.19 1.04 17.98
N PHE A 147 6.10 1.82 19.05
CA PHE A 147 7.13 1.84 20.07
C PHE A 147 7.15 0.50 20.85
N VAL A 148 8.36 0.07 21.23
CA VAL A 148 8.65 -1.13 22.00
C VAL A 148 9.14 -0.76 23.41
N LYS A 149 9.07 -1.72 24.32
CA LYS A 149 9.35 -1.52 25.76
C LYS A 149 10.78 -1.01 26.02
N GLU A 150 10.94 -0.30 27.14
CA GLU A 150 12.21 0.18 27.75
C GLU A 150 12.89 1.36 27.04
N ASP A 151 13.17 1.29 25.73
CA ASP A 151 13.92 2.34 25.02
C ASP A 151 13.16 3.03 23.88
N CYS A 152 11.82 2.92 23.89
CA CYS A 152 10.90 3.42 22.87
C CYS A 152 11.05 2.77 21.49
N THR A 153 12.19 2.90 20.79
CA THR A 153 12.39 2.23 19.50
C THR A 153 13.82 2.36 18.97
N ASN A 154 14.25 1.38 18.17
CA ASN A 154 15.48 1.42 17.38
C ASN A 154 15.30 2.09 16.01
N ALA A 155 14.08 2.45 15.62
CA ALA A 155 13.81 3.19 14.40
C ALA A 155 12.56 4.04 14.56
N ASN A 156 12.59 5.26 14.03
CA ASN A 156 11.39 6.08 13.92
C ASN A 156 11.43 6.86 12.61
N LEU A 157 10.72 6.34 11.61
CA LEU A 157 10.63 6.93 10.28
C LEU A 157 9.67 8.14 10.22
N ASN A 158 8.87 8.29 11.27
CA ASN A 158 7.87 9.33 11.45
C ASN A 158 8.30 10.39 12.47
N ARG A 159 9.55 10.33 12.94
CA ARG A 159 10.15 11.37 13.77
C ARG A 159 10.20 12.69 13.00
N LYS A 160 10.23 13.79 13.74
CA LYS A 160 10.54 15.12 13.21
C LYS A 160 11.81 15.11 12.35
N TYR A 161 11.72 15.78 11.21
CA TYR A 161 12.82 15.94 10.27
C TYR A 161 13.66 17.18 10.64
N PHE A 162 14.97 17.01 10.77
CA PHE A 162 15.89 18.14 10.98
C PHE A 162 16.70 18.37 9.71
N ARG A 163 16.43 19.47 8.99
CA ARG A 163 17.13 19.81 7.73
C ARG A 163 18.64 20.00 7.91
N GLU A 164 19.03 20.57 9.03
CA GLU A 164 20.42 20.79 9.39
C GLU A 164 20.88 19.77 10.44
N LYS A 165 22.20 19.52 10.45
CA LYS A 165 22.81 18.67 11.47
C LYS A 165 22.68 19.38 12.82
N SER A 166 21.72 18.94 13.62
CA SER A 166 21.62 19.37 15.02
C SER A 166 22.77 18.74 15.80
N SER A 167 23.45 19.56 16.60
CA SER A 167 24.56 19.12 17.46
C SER A 167 24.10 18.18 18.57
N ASN A 168 22.82 18.19 18.93
CA ASN A 168 22.30 17.53 20.13
C ASN A 168 21.16 16.53 19.87
N TYR A 169 20.53 16.56 18.69
CA TYR A 169 19.35 15.72 18.39
C TYR A 169 19.38 15.22 16.94
N GLY A 170 19.28 13.91 16.71
CA GLY A 170 18.98 13.39 15.37
C GLY A 170 17.53 13.66 14.98
N GLY A 171 17.16 13.33 13.75
CA GLY A 171 15.77 13.32 13.28
C GLY A 171 15.27 11.91 13.05
N ILE A 172 14.84 11.66 11.82
CA ILE A 172 14.47 10.33 11.34
C ILE A 172 15.66 9.37 11.45
N TYR A 173 15.47 8.19 12.03
CA TYR A 173 16.58 7.25 12.26
C TYR A 173 16.18 5.78 12.09
N TRP A 174 17.20 4.97 11.80
CA TRP A 174 17.17 3.51 11.78
C TRP A 174 18.51 2.99 12.30
N TYR A 175 18.53 2.52 13.55
CA TYR A 175 19.75 2.31 14.35
C TYR A 175 20.78 1.39 13.67
N HIS A 176 20.33 0.30 13.06
CA HIS A 176 21.23 -0.70 12.46
C HIS A 176 22.01 -0.24 11.22
N GLN A 177 21.74 0.96 10.70
CA GLN A 177 22.40 1.45 9.48
C GLN A 177 23.35 2.63 9.71
N ARG A 178 23.58 3.10 10.95
CA ARG A 178 24.35 4.34 11.17
C ARG A 178 25.28 4.36 12.38
N ASP A 179 26.39 5.06 12.20
CA ASP A 179 27.43 5.33 13.21
C ASP A 179 27.03 6.42 14.23
N SER A 180 25.95 7.19 14.00
CA SER A 180 25.60 8.32 14.87
C SER A 180 24.09 8.60 14.95
N PHE A 181 23.58 8.66 16.18
CA PHE A 181 22.23 9.12 16.53
C PHE A 181 21.94 10.58 16.16
N LEU A 182 22.94 11.35 15.74
CA LEU A 182 22.82 12.78 15.43
C LEU A 182 22.44 13.05 13.96
N MET A 183 22.34 12.02 13.12
CA MET A 183 22.08 12.18 11.69
C MET A 183 20.65 11.78 11.32
N THR A 184 19.91 12.68 10.68
CA THR A 184 18.58 12.38 10.11
C THR A 184 18.70 11.59 8.80
N ILE A 185 17.82 10.61 8.59
CA ILE A 185 17.63 10.02 7.26
C ILE A 185 17.02 11.09 6.36
N LYS A 186 17.60 11.27 5.17
CA LYS A 186 17.17 12.30 4.23
C LYS A 186 15.89 11.93 3.50
N LYS A 187 15.70 10.65 3.20
CA LYS A 187 14.54 10.14 2.47
C LYS A 187 14.11 8.79 3.03
N THR A 188 12.82 8.62 3.29
CA THR A 188 12.23 7.34 3.68
C THR A 188 10.97 7.10 2.88
N THR A 189 10.77 5.86 2.45
CA THR A 189 9.53 5.43 1.82
C THR A 189 9.16 4.07 2.42
N MET A 190 7.93 3.93 2.89
CA MET A 190 7.39 2.62 3.30
C MET A 190 6.33 2.19 2.30
N MET A 191 6.43 0.93 1.87
CA MET A 191 5.64 0.39 0.77
C MET A 191 5.18 -1.02 1.07
N ILE A 192 3.99 -1.38 0.59
CA ILE A 192 3.45 -2.73 0.65
C ILE A 192 3.10 -3.24 -0.74
N ARG A 193 3.14 -4.55 -0.90
CA ARG A 193 2.75 -5.25 -2.12
C ARG A 193 2.29 -6.65 -1.75
N ARG A 194 1.27 -7.17 -2.45
CA ARG A 194 0.88 -8.58 -2.31
C ARG A 194 2.03 -9.50 -2.71
N ILE A 195 2.18 -10.60 -1.98
CA ILE A 195 3.00 -11.73 -2.40
C ILE A 195 2.04 -12.69 -3.12
N LEU A 196 2.30 -12.94 -4.40
CA LEU A 196 1.55 -13.89 -5.23
C LEU A 196 2.15 -15.30 -5.12
#